data_AF-A0A7C2KL84-F1
#
_entry.id   AF-A0A7C2KL84-F1
#
_cell.length_a   1.000
_cell.length_b   1.000
_cell.length_c   1.000
_cell.angle_alpha   90.00
_cell.angle_beta   90.00
_cell.angle_gamma   90.00
#
_symmetry.space_group_name_H-M   'P 1'
#
loop_
_entity.id
_entity.type
_entity.pdbx_description
1 polymer ?
#
loop_
_entity_poly.entity_id
_entity_poly.type
_entity_poly.pdbx_seq_one_letter_code
_entity_poly.pdbx_strand_id
1 'polypeptide(L)'
;MRSITEELGGTYIKNPRWSKYLGNNLITVHPLGGCSMGKTMEDGVVDSKGRVFDSLHKDTFLLGLYVADGAIIPGSLGVNPLLTISALSEKIADGIIDDKTVNKSPNSHVSSDIEYLNPEIGLEFTETMKGHLTKHLTGAQSPDDFHKKKDLITQGEKLSFKLTMYVDSIKGFINEQDHEARAIGSITWDSSIYTVKEGRFNLFILDSRDQKRKMFYSLAFEKDSDPYLLEGYKVISDDPELDVYEIWKDTTSLFLTIYKGKTNEDPVIGQGLLYIKLKDFLKLAATFRVRRAQNHGESYYGLEMFAKFFFGELWDTYFKK
;
A
#
# COMPACT_ATOMS: atom_id res chain seq x y z
N MET A 1 -20.61 -19.67 -32.20
CA MET A 1 -21.67 -18.70 -31.83
C MET A 1 -22.48 -18.23 -33.02
N ARG A 2 -21.89 -17.55 -34.03
CA ARG A 2 -22.65 -17.05 -35.20
C ARG A 2 -23.53 -18.12 -35.88
N SER A 3 -22.93 -19.25 -36.28
CA SER A 3 -23.66 -20.38 -36.92
C SER A 3 -24.85 -20.86 -36.09
N ILE A 4 -24.65 -21.04 -34.78
CA ILE A 4 -25.70 -21.50 -33.85
C ILE A 4 -26.82 -20.45 -33.72
N THR A 5 -26.47 -19.17 -33.67
CA THR A 5 -27.45 -18.08 -33.59
C THR A 5 -28.31 -17.99 -34.84
N GLU A 6 -27.70 -18.16 -36.02
CA GLU A 6 -28.39 -18.14 -37.32
C GLU A 6 -29.34 -19.35 -37.46
N GLU A 7 -28.90 -20.55 -37.06
CA GLU A 7 -29.75 -21.76 -37.05
C GLU A 7 -30.97 -21.63 -36.13
N LEU A 8 -30.85 -20.92 -35.01
CA LEU A 8 -31.95 -20.65 -34.08
C LEU A 8 -32.83 -19.44 -34.52
N GLY A 9 -32.62 -18.91 -35.73
CA GLY A 9 -33.37 -17.76 -36.26
C GLY A 9 -33.04 -16.42 -35.61
N GLY A 10 -31.95 -16.35 -34.85
CA GLY A 10 -31.49 -15.14 -34.18
C GLY A 10 -30.54 -14.29 -35.02
N THR A 11 -30.34 -13.04 -34.61
CA THR A 11 -29.32 -12.15 -35.19
C THR A 11 -28.09 -12.10 -34.30
N TYR A 12 -26.94 -12.55 -34.81
CA TYR A 12 -25.69 -12.52 -34.05
C TYR A 12 -25.15 -11.08 -33.92
N ILE A 13 -25.10 -10.57 -32.68
CA ILE A 13 -24.47 -9.29 -32.36
C ILE A 13 -23.10 -9.55 -31.74
N LYS A 14 -22.04 -9.05 -32.39
CA LYS A 14 -20.67 -9.20 -31.89
C LYS A 14 -20.46 -8.28 -30.68
N ASN A 15 -19.83 -8.80 -29.61
CA ASN A 15 -19.46 -7.97 -28.46
C ASN A 15 -18.54 -6.81 -28.93
N PRO A 16 -18.91 -5.53 -28.70
CA PRO A 16 -18.12 -4.38 -29.13
C PRO A 16 -16.68 -4.37 -28.60
N ARG A 17 -16.46 -4.93 -27.40
CA ARG A 17 -15.13 -5.05 -26.77
C ARG A 17 -14.24 -6.10 -27.43
N TRP A 18 -14.84 -7.03 -28.19
CA TRP A 18 -14.12 -8.01 -29.01
C TRP A 18 -13.77 -7.41 -30.40
N SER A 19 -13.19 -6.20 -30.38
CA SER A 19 -12.72 -5.49 -31.57
C SER A 19 -11.21 -5.30 -31.50
N LYS A 20 -10.57 -5.30 -32.68
CA LYS A 20 -9.11 -5.14 -32.82
C LYS A 20 -8.61 -3.81 -32.22
N TYR A 21 -9.48 -2.80 -32.17
CA TYR A 21 -9.20 -1.48 -31.59
C TYR A 21 -9.28 -1.44 -30.05
N LEU A 22 -9.99 -2.39 -29.42
CA LEU A 22 -10.15 -2.49 -27.96
C LEU A 22 -9.36 -3.67 -27.36
N GLY A 23 -8.34 -4.15 -28.08
CA GLY A 23 -7.39 -5.15 -27.58
C GLY A 23 -7.92 -6.59 -27.56
N ASN A 24 -9.10 -6.87 -28.12
CA ASN A 24 -9.73 -8.20 -28.07
C ASN A 24 -9.86 -8.76 -26.64
N ASN A 25 -10.17 -7.90 -25.66
CA ASN A 25 -10.22 -8.31 -24.26
C ASN A 25 -11.55 -9.01 -23.92
N LEU A 26 -11.45 -10.23 -23.37
CA LEU A 26 -12.58 -10.92 -22.74
C LEU A 26 -12.63 -10.56 -21.26
N ILE A 27 -13.78 -10.13 -20.76
CA ILE A 27 -13.99 -9.96 -19.31
C ILE A 27 -14.55 -11.29 -18.79
N THR A 28 -13.79 -11.95 -17.92
CA THR A 28 -14.28 -13.10 -17.15
C THR A 28 -14.44 -12.69 -15.69
N VAL A 29 -15.53 -13.13 -15.08
CA VAL A 29 -15.79 -13.00 -13.64
C VAL A 29 -15.33 -14.23 -12.85
N HIS A 30 -14.63 -15.15 -13.53
CA HIS A 30 -14.15 -16.42 -12.99
C HIS A 30 -12.62 -16.47 -13.02
N PRO A 31 -11.90 -15.66 -12.21
CA PRO A 31 -10.46 -15.79 -12.08
C PRO A 31 -10.13 -17.14 -11.44
N LEU A 32 -9.19 -17.87 -12.04
CA LEU A 32 -8.68 -19.16 -11.58
C LEU A 32 -7.14 -19.13 -11.64
N GLY A 33 -6.50 -19.98 -10.84
CA GLY A 33 -5.04 -20.06 -10.76
C GLY A 33 -4.42 -19.03 -9.79
N GLY A 34 -3.09 -18.96 -9.76
CA GLY A 34 -2.32 -18.12 -8.84
C GLY A 34 -1.63 -18.93 -7.73
N CYS A 35 -2.27 -20.01 -7.27
CA CYS A 35 -1.68 -21.01 -6.38
C CYS A 35 -1.82 -22.42 -6.99
N SER A 36 -1.53 -22.54 -8.29
CA SER A 36 -1.85 -23.73 -9.10
C SER A 36 -1.36 -25.04 -8.48
N MET A 37 -2.20 -26.08 -8.56
CA MET A 37 -1.81 -27.45 -8.21
C MET A 37 -0.68 -27.96 -9.12
N GLY A 38 0.37 -28.51 -8.52
CA GLY A 38 1.50 -29.14 -9.18
C GLY A 38 1.82 -30.52 -8.62
N LYS A 39 2.69 -31.25 -9.32
CA LYS A 39 3.27 -32.50 -8.81
C LYS A 39 4.44 -32.24 -7.86
N THR A 40 5.17 -31.15 -8.11
CA THR A 40 6.32 -30.69 -7.35
C THR A 40 6.25 -29.16 -7.20
N MET A 41 7.14 -28.60 -6.38
CA MET A 41 7.23 -27.16 -6.13
C MET A 41 7.67 -26.34 -7.36
N GLU A 42 8.33 -26.97 -8.34
CA GLU A 42 8.75 -26.32 -9.58
C GLU A 42 7.58 -26.10 -10.55
N ASP A 43 6.56 -26.95 -10.47
CA ASP A 43 5.42 -26.98 -11.41
C ASP A 43 4.11 -26.49 -10.77
N GLY A 44 4.11 -26.13 -9.48
CA GLY A 44 2.94 -25.62 -8.77
C GLY A 44 3.23 -25.15 -7.35
N VAL A 45 2.22 -24.52 -6.73
CA VAL A 45 2.30 -23.94 -5.38
C VAL A 45 1.74 -24.90 -4.33
N VAL A 46 0.74 -25.70 -4.71
CA VAL A 46 0.13 -26.71 -3.84
C VAL A 46 0.09 -28.08 -4.50
N ASP A 47 -0.08 -29.14 -3.71
CA ASP A 47 -0.38 -30.47 -4.26
C ASP A 47 -1.88 -30.69 -4.52
N SER A 48 -2.24 -31.89 -5.00
CA SER A 48 -3.64 -32.29 -5.25
C SER A 48 -4.55 -32.36 -4.01
N LYS A 49 -4.00 -32.13 -2.82
CA LYS A 49 -4.67 -32.05 -1.52
C LYS A 49 -4.67 -30.61 -0.97
N GLY A 50 -4.25 -29.63 -1.77
CA GLY A 50 -4.19 -28.23 -1.38
C GLY A 50 -3.07 -27.88 -0.43
N ARG A 51 -2.13 -28.80 -0.12
CA ARG A 51 -1.00 -28.55 0.78
C ARG A 51 0.05 -27.68 0.10
N VAL A 52 0.50 -26.62 0.76
CA VAL A 52 1.48 -25.69 0.19
C VAL A 52 2.88 -26.27 0.26
N PHE A 53 3.60 -26.30 -0.87
CA PHE A 53 5.00 -26.74 -0.91
C PHE A 53 5.89 -25.78 -0.10
N ASP A 54 6.88 -26.34 0.60
CA ASP A 54 7.89 -25.55 1.30
C ASP A 54 9.01 -25.11 0.32
N SER A 55 9.32 -23.82 0.30
CA SER A 55 10.37 -23.27 -0.56
C SER A 55 11.78 -23.42 0.01
N LEU A 56 11.91 -23.66 1.32
CA LEU A 56 13.18 -23.78 2.03
C LEU A 56 13.63 -25.24 2.14
N HIS A 57 12.68 -26.17 2.18
CA HIS A 57 12.95 -27.59 2.34
C HIS A 57 12.33 -28.36 1.16
N LYS A 58 13.19 -29.05 0.40
CA LYS A 58 12.75 -29.77 -0.80
C LYS A 58 11.86 -30.95 -0.43
N ASP A 59 10.84 -31.18 -1.25
CA ASP A 59 9.90 -32.32 -1.13
C ASP A 59 9.10 -32.35 0.19
N THR A 60 8.97 -31.20 0.86
CA THR A 60 8.13 -31.02 2.06
C THR A 60 7.02 -30.00 1.83
N PHE A 61 6.14 -29.88 2.83
CA PHE A 61 5.01 -28.96 2.83
C PHE A 61 5.06 -28.06 4.06
N LEU A 62 4.54 -26.85 3.93
CA LEU A 62 4.35 -25.95 5.06
C LEU A 62 3.28 -26.54 6.00
N LEU A 63 3.67 -26.73 7.26
CA LEU A 63 2.85 -27.44 8.24
C LEU A 63 1.54 -26.69 8.52
N GLY A 64 0.42 -27.39 8.33
CA GLY A 64 -0.91 -26.84 8.62
C GLY A 64 -1.41 -25.78 7.64
N LEU A 65 -0.70 -25.53 6.53
CA LEU A 65 -1.09 -24.53 5.53
C LEU A 65 -1.67 -25.19 4.27
N TYR A 66 -2.89 -24.79 3.93
CA TYR A 66 -3.64 -25.29 2.77
C TYR A 66 -4.26 -24.14 1.98
N VAL A 67 -4.46 -24.33 0.67
CA VAL A 67 -5.26 -23.46 -0.19
C VAL A 67 -6.44 -24.27 -0.73
N ALA A 68 -7.66 -23.77 -0.50
CA ALA A 68 -8.90 -24.50 -0.79
C ALA A 68 -9.93 -23.63 -1.55
N ASP A 69 -9.49 -22.95 -2.61
CA ASP A 69 -10.34 -22.10 -3.46
C ASP A 69 -9.99 -22.23 -4.97
N GLY A 70 -10.52 -21.34 -5.82
CA GLY A 70 -10.25 -21.36 -7.25
C GLY A 70 -8.80 -21.07 -7.66
N ALA A 71 -7.95 -20.59 -6.74
CA ALA A 71 -6.56 -20.29 -7.05
C ALA A 71 -5.72 -21.55 -7.32
N ILE A 72 -6.17 -22.72 -6.83
CA ILE A 72 -5.46 -23.98 -7.03
C ILE A 72 -5.70 -24.60 -8.41
N ILE A 73 -6.68 -24.09 -9.16
CA ILE A 73 -7.07 -24.65 -10.45
C ILE A 73 -6.09 -24.13 -11.52
N PRO A 74 -5.25 -24.98 -12.15
CA PRO A 74 -4.12 -24.52 -12.97
C PRO A 74 -4.48 -23.81 -14.28
N GLY A 75 -5.75 -23.81 -14.67
CA GLY A 75 -6.20 -23.20 -15.92
C GLY A 75 -7.71 -23.09 -16.04
N SER A 76 -8.16 -22.49 -17.14
CA SER A 76 -9.59 -22.32 -17.42
C SER A 76 -10.31 -23.66 -17.57
N LEU A 77 -11.44 -23.80 -16.90
CA LEU A 77 -12.31 -24.98 -17.01
C LEU A 77 -13.28 -24.93 -18.20
N GLY A 78 -13.39 -23.78 -18.87
CA GLY A 78 -14.36 -23.58 -19.96
C GLY A 78 -15.84 -23.57 -19.53
N VAL A 79 -16.12 -23.69 -18.22
CA VAL A 79 -17.44 -23.70 -17.61
C VAL A 79 -17.45 -22.84 -16.32
N ASN A 80 -18.62 -22.65 -15.71
CA ASN A 80 -18.71 -21.99 -14.41
C ASN A 80 -17.94 -22.80 -13.33
N PRO A 81 -16.95 -22.21 -12.64
CA PRO A 81 -16.08 -22.96 -11.74
C PRO A 81 -16.69 -23.30 -10.38
N LEU A 82 -17.87 -22.76 -10.03
CA LEU A 82 -18.45 -22.88 -8.69
C LEU A 82 -18.41 -24.33 -8.15
N LEU A 83 -18.96 -25.29 -8.90
CA LEU A 83 -19.03 -26.68 -8.46
C LEU A 83 -17.66 -27.35 -8.38
N THR A 84 -16.73 -26.95 -9.25
CA THR A 84 -15.36 -27.49 -9.21
C THR A 84 -14.60 -26.97 -7.99
N ILE A 85 -14.75 -25.69 -7.67
CA ILE A 85 -14.17 -25.09 -6.45
C ILE A 85 -14.76 -25.79 -5.24
N SER A 86 -16.10 -25.88 -5.13
CA SER A 86 -16.76 -26.54 -4.00
C SER A 86 -16.28 -27.99 -3.81
N ALA A 87 -16.22 -28.79 -4.87
CA ALA A 87 -15.77 -30.18 -4.78
C ALA A 87 -14.31 -30.31 -4.35
N LEU A 88 -13.43 -29.41 -4.83
CA LEU A 88 -12.02 -29.39 -4.42
C LEU A 88 -11.89 -28.95 -2.96
N SER A 89 -12.59 -27.89 -2.55
CA SER A 89 -12.59 -27.40 -1.17
C SER A 89 -13.08 -28.47 -0.19
N GLU A 90 -14.14 -29.20 -0.54
CA GLU A 90 -14.68 -30.30 0.28
C GLU A 90 -13.69 -31.47 0.40
N LYS A 91 -13.10 -31.90 -0.72
CA LYS A 91 -12.04 -32.92 -0.72
C LYS A 91 -10.84 -32.51 0.15
N ILE A 92 -10.46 -31.24 0.12
CA ILE A 92 -9.36 -30.71 0.93
C ILE A 92 -9.77 -30.69 2.41
N ALA A 93 -10.99 -30.26 2.73
CA ALA A 93 -11.52 -30.28 4.09
C ALA A 93 -11.51 -31.70 4.69
N ASP A 94 -11.97 -32.70 3.93
CA ASP A 94 -11.89 -34.11 4.33
C ASP A 94 -10.43 -34.54 4.53
N GLY A 95 -9.53 -34.15 3.62
CA GLY A 95 -8.11 -34.43 3.72
C GLY A 95 -7.46 -33.85 4.98
N ILE A 96 -7.87 -32.65 5.42
CA ILE A 96 -7.40 -32.01 6.65
C ILE A 96 -7.83 -32.80 7.88
N ILE A 97 -9.05 -33.35 7.88
CA ILE A 97 -9.56 -34.21 8.98
C ILE A 97 -8.69 -35.45 9.14
N ASP A 98 -8.11 -35.97 8.07
CA ASP A 98 -7.24 -37.15 8.09
C ASP A 98 -5.75 -36.82 8.24
N ASP A 99 -5.34 -35.57 8.04
CA ASP A 99 -3.92 -35.21 8.09
C ASP A 99 -3.37 -35.26 9.52
N LYS A 100 -2.49 -36.25 9.77
CA LYS A 100 -1.87 -36.48 11.08
C LYS A 100 -0.82 -35.44 11.45
N THR A 101 -0.40 -34.60 10.50
CA THR A 101 0.54 -33.50 10.76
C THR A 101 -0.17 -32.25 11.27
N VAL A 102 -1.51 -32.21 11.21
CA VAL A 102 -2.32 -31.15 11.80
C VAL A 102 -2.67 -31.55 13.23
N ASN A 103 -2.42 -30.66 14.19
CA ASN A 103 -2.79 -30.91 15.59
C ASN A 103 -4.31 -30.69 15.73
N LYS A 104 -5.07 -31.78 15.85
CA LYS A 104 -6.55 -31.80 15.81
C LYS A 104 -7.21 -31.56 17.17
N SER A 105 -6.45 -31.19 18.20
CA SER A 105 -7.06 -30.90 19.50
C SER A 105 -7.75 -29.54 19.44
N PRO A 106 -8.98 -29.38 19.98
CA PRO A 106 -9.66 -28.09 20.02
C PRO A 106 -8.86 -26.97 20.72
N ASN A 107 -7.87 -27.38 21.54
CA ASN A 107 -6.94 -26.51 22.27
C ASN A 107 -5.46 -26.80 21.95
N SER A 108 -5.14 -27.51 20.86
CA SER A 108 -3.74 -27.65 20.46
C SER A 108 -3.30 -26.38 19.77
N HIS A 109 -2.78 -25.46 20.58
CA HIS A 109 -1.71 -24.58 20.14
C HIS A 109 -0.72 -25.41 19.32
N VAL A 110 -0.58 -25.05 18.05
CA VAL A 110 0.48 -25.53 17.18
C VAL A 110 1.79 -25.40 17.96
N SER A 111 2.61 -26.46 17.93
CA SER A 111 3.93 -26.50 18.54
C SER A 111 4.67 -25.19 18.26
N SER A 112 5.12 -24.56 19.35
CA SER A 112 5.71 -23.22 19.47
C SER A 112 7.00 -22.98 18.68
N ASP A 113 7.42 -23.94 17.87
CA ASP A 113 8.75 -23.95 17.25
C ASP A 113 8.72 -23.61 15.75
N ILE A 114 7.51 -23.42 15.19
CA ILE A 114 7.38 -22.50 14.06
C ILE A 114 7.10 -21.15 14.69
N GLU A 115 8.13 -20.30 14.74
CA GLU A 115 7.95 -18.86 14.87
C GLU A 115 7.13 -18.45 13.64
N TYR A 116 5.81 -18.60 13.72
CA TYR A 116 4.92 -17.86 12.85
C TYR A 116 5.38 -16.43 13.07
N LEU A 117 5.98 -15.84 12.04
CA LEU A 117 5.90 -14.42 11.81
C LEU A 117 4.42 -14.13 11.88
N ASN A 118 3.91 -13.91 13.09
CA ASN A 118 2.59 -13.40 13.35
C ASN A 118 2.74 -12.01 12.76
N PRO A 119 2.35 -11.82 11.48
CA PRO A 119 2.84 -10.69 10.76
C PRO A 119 2.15 -9.53 11.46
N GLU A 120 2.96 -8.73 12.17
CA GLU A 120 2.43 -7.85 13.18
C GLU A 120 1.32 -7.00 12.56
N ILE A 121 0.32 -6.67 13.37
CA ILE A 121 -0.81 -5.87 12.90
C ILE A 121 -0.24 -4.63 12.24
N GLY A 122 -0.50 -4.49 10.95
CA GLY A 122 0.00 -3.41 10.11
C GLY A 122 -1.04 -2.33 9.93
N LEU A 123 -0.66 -1.25 9.27
CA LEU A 123 -1.56 -0.15 8.92
C LEU A 123 -1.40 0.19 7.44
N GLU A 124 -2.50 0.55 6.80
CA GLU A 124 -2.47 1.31 5.56
C GLU A 124 -3.31 2.58 5.66
N PHE A 125 -2.86 3.62 4.97
CA PHE A 125 -3.60 4.86 4.83
C PHE A 125 -3.23 5.56 3.53
N THR A 126 -4.13 6.38 3.00
CA THR A 126 -3.94 7.06 1.71
C THR A 126 -3.97 8.57 1.86
N GLU A 127 -2.90 9.22 1.43
CA GLU A 127 -2.74 10.66 1.45
C GLU A 127 -2.79 11.24 0.03
N THR A 128 -3.33 12.46 -0.09
CA THR A 128 -3.29 13.24 -1.31
C THR A 128 -2.91 14.67 -0.99
N MET A 129 -1.83 15.17 -1.59
CA MET A 129 -1.38 16.55 -1.43
C MET A 129 -1.30 17.26 -2.78
N LYS A 130 -1.54 18.57 -2.78
CA LYS A 130 -1.52 19.41 -3.99
C LYS A 130 -0.80 20.72 -3.72
N GLY A 131 -0.12 21.25 -4.72
CA GLY A 131 0.59 22.50 -4.62
C GLY A 131 1.37 22.78 -5.89
N HIS A 132 2.54 23.36 -5.74
CA HIS A 132 3.33 23.84 -6.86
C HIS A 132 4.82 23.56 -6.68
N LEU A 133 5.51 23.48 -7.81
CA LEU A 133 6.95 23.31 -7.93
C LEU A 133 7.49 24.43 -8.82
N THR A 134 8.55 25.11 -8.40
CA THR A 134 9.28 26.02 -9.28
C THR A 134 10.59 25.36 -9.72
N LYS A 135 10.73 25.18 -11.04
CA LYS A 135 11.95 24.69 -11.66
C LYS A 135 13.10 25.67 -11.44
N HIS A 136 14.31 25.15 -11.28
CA HIS A 136 15.55 25.88 -11.03
C HIS A 136 15.57 26.70 -9.73
N LEU A 137 14.53 26.59 -8.90
CA LEU A 137 14.56 27.13 -7.55
C LEU A 137 15.47 26.27 -6.69
N THR A 138 16.46 26.89 -6.06
CA THR A 138 17.43 26.23 -5.18
C THR A 138 17.63 27.02 -3.89
N GLY A 139 18.35 26.42 -2.93
CA GLY A 139 18.85 27.09 -1.73
C GLY A 139 17.81 27.32 -0.63
N ALA A 140 16.58 26.81 -0.73
CA ALA A 140 15.71 26.70 0.45
C ALA A 140 16.11 25.45 1.25
N GLN A 141 16.43 25.63 2.53
CA GLN A 141 16.89 24.53 3.40
C GLN A 141 16.05 24.41 4.68
N SER A 142 15.31 25.46 5.02
CA SER A 142 14.44 25.53 6.19
C SER A 142 13.01 25.91 5.80
N PRO A 143 11.99 25.60 6.64
CA PRO A 143 10.61 26.07 6.43
C PRO A 143 10.54 27.57 6.13
N ASP A 144 11.29 28.40 6.87
CA ASP A 144 11.32 29.85 6.69
C ASP A 144 11.80 30.27 5.29
N ASP A 145 12.78 29.56 4.72
CA ASP A 145 13.25 29.83 3.36
C ASP A 145 12.17 29.52 2.32
N PHE A 146 11.45 28.41 2.51
CA PHE A 146 10.33 28.03 1.65
C PHE A 146 9.19 29.04 1.78
N HIS A 147 8.89 29.51 2.99
CA HIS A 147 7.86 30.53 3.22
C HIS A 147 8.23 31.87 2.58
N LYS A 148 9.49 32.32 2.68
CA LYS A 148 10.00 33.52 1.98
C LYS A 148 9.87 33.40 0.46
N LYS A 149 9.96 32.18 -0.08
CA LYS A 149 9.86 31.89 -1.52
C LYS A 149 8.45 31.45 -1.95
N LYS A 150 7.46 31.47 -1.05
CA LYS A 150 6.11 30.92 -1.31
C LYS A 150 5.43 31.54 -2.53
N ASP A 151 5.50 32.86 -2.68
CA ASP A 151 4.87 33.55 -3.81
C ASP A 151 5.47 33.14 -5.15
N LEU A 152 6.79 32.95 -5.20
CA LEU A 152 7.48 32.39 -6.37
C LEU A 152 7.06 30.94 -6.61
N ILE A 153 7.07 30.11 -5.55
CA ILE A 153 6.70 28.69 -5.64
C ILE A 153 5.29 28.51 -6.19
N THR A 154 4.33 29.29 -5.69
CA THR A 154 2.92 29.21 -6.07
C THR A 154 2.61 29.67 -7.49
N GLN A 155 3.54 30.38 -8.15
CA GLN A 155 3.46 30.72 -9.57
C GLN A 155 4.05 29.64 -10.47
N GLY A 156 4.69 28.62 -9.89
CA GLY A 156 5.31 27.51 -10.59
C GLY A 156 4.31 26.49 -11.17
N GLU A 157 4.86 25.36 -11.60
CA GLU A 157 4.10 24.26 -12.18
C GLU A 157 3.28 23.53 -11.12
N LYS A 158 2.09 23.04 -11.50
CA LYS A 158 1.26 22.25 -10.59
C LYS A 158 1.91 20.91 -10.31
N LEU A 159 1.96 20.57 -9.02
CA LEU A 159 2.45 19.30 -8.52
C LEU A 159 1.47 18.73 -7.50
N SER A 160 1.25 17.42 -7.56
CA SER A 160 0.46 16.71 -6.57
C SER A 160 0.92 15.26 -6.47
N PHE A 161 0.56 14.58 -5.39
CA PHE A 161 0.67 13.14 -5.33
C PHE A 161 -0.58 12.54 -4.70
N LYS A 162 -0.77 11.25 -4.97
CA LYS A 162 -1.64 10.37 -4.20
C LYS A 162 -0.83 9.15 -3.82
N LEU A 163 -0.64 8.93 -2.53
CA LEU A 163 0.19 7.86 -1.99
C LEU A 163 -0.62 7.04 -1.01
N THR A 164 -0.42 5.72 -1.05
CA THR A 164 -0.87 4.78 -0.03
C THR A 164 0.37 4.29 0.71
N MET A 165 0.40 4.54 2.01
CA MET A 165 1.48 4.16 2.91
C MET A 165 1.14 2.82 3.55
N TYR A 166 2.11 1.94 3.64
CA TYR A 166 2.03 0.61 4.24
C TYR A 166 3.01 0.53 5.39
N VAL A 167 2.47 0.38 6.59
CA VAL A 167 3.20 0.05 7.81
C VAL A 167 3.07 -1.44 8.03
N ASP A 168 4.18 -2.16 8.01
CA ASP A 168 4.16 -3.61 8.17
C ASP A 168 3.89 -4.05 9.62
N SER A 169 4.37 -3.27 10.60
CA SER A 169 4.11 -3.46 12.02
C SER A 169 3.80 -2.12 12.69
N ILE A 170 2.60 -1.98 13.29
CA ILE A 170 2.27 -0.80 14.09
C ILE A 170 3.19 -0.69 15.31
N LYS A 171 3.54 -1.82 15.96
CA LYS A 171 4.38 -1.81 17.17
C LYS A 171 5.82 -1.43 16.85
N GLY A 172 6.41 -2.06 15.84
CA GLY A 172 7.76 -1.71 15.37
C GLY A 172 7.82 -0.24 14.95
N PHE A 173 6.81 0.20 14.19
CA PHE A 173 6.73 1.58 13.73
C PHE A 173 6.61 2.62 14.87
N ILE A 174 5.98 2.28 15.99
CA ILE A 174 5.88 3.19 17.15
C ILE A 174 7.18 3.20 17.98
N ASN A 175 7.84 2.04 18.10
CA ASN A 175 8.96 1.88 19.03
C ASN A 175 10.34 2.16 18.41
N GLU A 176 10.48 2.02 17.09
CA GLU A 176 11.72 2.27 16.38
C GLU A 176 11.82 3.74 15.98
N GLN A 177 12.94 4.40 16.33
CA GLN A 177 13.15 5.81 16.00
C GLN A 177 13.28 6.06 14.50
N ASP A 178 13.81 5.10 13.74
CA ASP A 178 14.04 5.20 12.29
C ASP A 178 13.01 4.41 11.47
N HIS A 179 11.83 4.17 12.05
CA HIS A 179 10.81 3.36 11.40
C HIS A 179 10.50 3.83 9.97
N GLU A 180 10.33 2.89 9.07
CA GLU A 180 10.08 3.13 7.66
C GLU A 180 8.76 2.47 7.23
N ALA A 181 7.90 3.24 6.59
CA ALA A 181 6.74 2.74 5.87
C ALA A 181 7.00 2.81 4.37
N ARG A 182 6.46 1.83 3.64
CA ARG A 182 6.50 1.82 2.19
C ARG A 182 5.41 2.71 1.63
N ALA A 183 5.76 3.63 0.74
CA ALA A 183 4.81 4.47 0.01
C ALA A 183 4.68 3.99 -1.45
N ILE A 184 3.46 3.77 -1.91
CA ILE A 184 3.17 3.51 -3.33
C ILE A 184 2.15 4.50 -3.84
N GLY A 185 2.18 4.80 -5.13
CA GLY A 185 1.17 5.65 -5.74
C GLY A 185 1.71 6.40 -6.94
N SER A 186 1.25 7.63 -7.09
CA SER A 186 1.56 8.43 -8.26
C SER A 186 1.82 9.89 -7.92
N ILE A 187 2.76 10.48 -8.65
CA ILE A 187 3.04 11.92 -8.68
C ILE A 187 2.43 12.46 -9.97
N THR A 188 1.65 13.53 -9.88
CA THR A 188 1.18 14.27 -11.05
C THR A 188 1.93 15.60 -11.11
N TRP A 189 2.76 15.76 -12.13
CA TRP A 189 3.56 16.96 -12.38
C TRP A 189 3.27 17.49 -13.79
N ASP A 190 2.79 18.74 -13.86
CA ASP A 190 2.41 19.42 -15.10
C ASP A 190 1.46 18.57 -15.97
N SER A 191 0.39 18.09 -15.35
CA SER A 191 -0.65 17.22 -15.95
C SER A 191 -0.21 15.81 -16.36
N SER A 192 1.08 15.50 -16.29
CA SER A 192 1.62 14.15 -16.53
C SER A 192 1.65 13.34 -15.24
N ILE A 193 1.36 12.05 -15.32
CA ILE A 193 1.30 11.14 -14.16
C ILE A 193 2.50 10.21 -14.19
N TYR A 194 3.22 10.12 -13.07
CA TYR A 194 4.39 9.31 -12.87
C TYR A 194 4.15 8.32 -11.73
N THR A 195 4.43 7.04 -11.96
CA THR A 195 4.32 6.01 -10.93
C THR A 195 5.54 6.07 -10.01
N VAL A 196 5.30 6.04 -8.70
CA VAL A 196 6.36 5.87 -7.71
C VAL A 196 6.87 4.43 -7.79
N LYS A 197 8.17 4.26 -8.07
CA LYS A 197 8.84 2.96 -8.19
C LYS A 197 9.32 2.45 -6.84
N GLU A 198 9.93 3.34 -6.07
CA GLU A 198 10.40 3.11 -4.71
C GLU A 198 9.99 4.31 -3.87
N GLY A 199 9.15 4.09 -2.87
CA GLY A 199 8.66 5.14 -1.99
C GLY A 199 8.84 4.77 -0.54
N ARG A 200 9.39 5.70 0.23
CA ARG A 200 9.59 5.58 1.67
C ARG A 200 8.92 6.75 2.39
N PHE A 201 8.42 6.45 3.58
CA PHE A 201 7.79 7.40 4.48
C PHE A 201 8.23 7.12 5.91
N ASN A 202 8.71 8.16 6.61
CA ASN A 202 9.07 8.09 8.03
C ASN A 202 8.27 9.14 8.80
N LEU A 203 7.97 8.87 10.06
CA LEU A 203 7.09 9.71 10.87
C LEU A 203 7.81 10.14 12.17
N PHE A 204 7.61 11.37 12.63
CA PHE A 204 8.23 11.88 13.88
C PHE A 204 9.75 11.66 14.05
N ILE A 205 10.53 11.62 12.96
CA ILE A 205 11.99 11.54 13.04
C ILE A 205 12.52 12.84 13.67
N LEU A 206 13.32 12.72 14.72
CA LEU A 206 13.98 13.87 15.34
C LEU A 206 15.14 14.32 14.44
N ASP A 207 15.01 15.48 13.80
CA ASP A 207 16.09 16.01 12.97
C ASP A 207 17.17 16.59 13.89
N SER A 208 18.36 15.96 13.85
CA SER A 208 19.51 16.36 14.68
C SER A 208 19.92 17.83 14.52
N ARG A 209 19.59 18.47 13.39
CA ARG A 209 20.00 19.85 13.07
C ARG A 209 19.17 20.91 13.79
N ASP A 210 17.86 20.72 13.88
CA ASP A 210 16.95 21.70 14.47
C ASP A 210 16.17 21.16 15.67
N GLN A 211 16.40 19.91 16.06
CA GLN A 211 15.72 19.22 17.17
C GLN A 211 14.19 19.22 17.03
N LYS A 212 13.67 19.39 15.79
CA LYS A 212 12.24 19.30 15.49
C LYS A 212 11.90 17.92 14.96
N ARG A 213 10.70 17.45 15.30
CA ARG A 213 10.15 16.22 14.73
C ARG A 213 9.69 16.47 13.31
N LYS A 214 10.05 15.57 12.40
CA LYS A 214 9.72 15.68 10.98
C LYS A 214 9.10 14.39 10.45
N MET A 215 8.22 14.54 9.45
CA MET A 215 7.78 13.43 8.61
C MET A 215 8.54 13.51 7.30
N PHE A 216 9.22 12.45 6.88
CA PHE A 216 10.02 12.44 5.67
C PHE A 216 9.36 11.59 4.58
N TYR A 217 9.52 12.03 3.34
CA TYR A 217 9.04 11.39 2.14
C TYR A 217 10.21 11.27 1.17
N SER A 218 10.44 10.09 0.62
CA SER A 218 11.46 9.84 -0.41
C SER A 218 10.80 9.01 -1.51
N LEU A 219 10.59 9.59 -2.69
CA LEU A 219 9.79 9.02 -3.76
C LEU A 219 10.59 9.00 -5.07
N ALA A 220 11.05 7.82 -5.48
CA ALA A 220 11.71 7.62 -6.76
C ALA A 220 10.67 7.41 -7.87
N PHE A 221 10.85 8.11 -8.99
CA PHE A 221 10.03 7.96 -10.19
C PHE A 221 10.87 8.18 -11.44
N GLU A 222 10.33 7.84 -12.61
CA GLU A 222 11.02 8.00 -13.89
C GLU A 222 10.21 8.93 -14.79
N LYS A 223 10.90 9.84 -15.48
CA LYS A 223 10.33 10.72 -16.50
C LYS A 223 11.20 10.61 -17.74
N ASP A 224 10.61 10.21 -18.87
CA ASP A 224 11.32 10.01 -20.14
C ASP A 224 12.54 9.06 -20.01
N SER A 225 12.41 8.02 -19.19
CA SER A 225 13.47 7.06 -18.81
C SER A 225 14.63 7.64 -17.98
N ASP A 226 14.62 8.94 -17.68
CA ASP A 226 15.53 9.53 -16.71
C ASP A 226 15.02 9.31 -15.28
N PRO A 227 15.90 8.96 -14.31
CA PRO A 227 15.53 8.82 -12.92
C PRO A 227 15.34 10.19 -12.24
N TYR A 228 14.34 10.27 -11.37
CA TYR A 228 14.06 11.42 -10.52
C TYR A 228 13.78 10.96 -9.10
N LEU A 229 14.18 11.80 -8.14
CA LEU A 229 13.88 11.64 -6.73
C LEU A 229 13.13 12.87 -6.24
N LEU A 230 11.96 12.67 -5.61
CA LEU A 230 11.27 13.70 -4.84
C LEU A 230 11.52 13.40 -3.36
N GLU A 231 12.24 14.29 -2.70
CA GLU A 231 12.32 14.29 -1.24
C GLU A 231 11.46 15.40 -0.68
N GLY A 232 10.76 15.12 0.41
CA GLY A 232 10.01 16.14 1.11
C GLY A 232 9.95 15.88 2.59
N TYR A 233 9.72 16.94 3.35
CA TYR A 233 9.51 16.84 4.78
C TYR A 233 8.39 17.76 5.25
N LYS A 234 7.69 17.31 6.28
CA LYS A 234 6.78 18.12 7.08
C LYS A 234 7.40 18.35 8.45
N VAL A 235 7.26 19.55 8.97
CA VAL A 235 7.68 19.86 10.34
C VAL A 235 6.46 19.70 11.25
N ILE A 236 6.64 18.96 12.34
CA ILE A 236 5.66 18.88 13.42
C ILE A 236 6.06 19.93 14.45
N SER A 237 5.14 20.86 14.74
CA SER A 237 5.30 21.86 15.79
C SER A 237 4.64 21.36 17.07
N ASP A 238 5.36 21.44 18.19
CA ASP A 238 4.90 21.10 19.54
C ASP A 238 4.87 22.37 20.42
N ASP A 239 4.62 23.54 19.79
CA ASP A 239 4.62 24.83 20.47
C ASP A 239 3.33 25.02 21.27
N PRO A 240 3.39 25.07 22.62
CA PRO A 240 2.22 25.23 23.48
C PRO A 240 1.59 26.63 23.44
N GLU A 241 2.29 27.63 22.87
CA GLU A 241 1.83 29.02 22.82
C GLU A 241 1.01 29.35 21.57
N LEU A 242 0.94 28.45 20.58
CA LEU A 242 0.16 28.63 19.36
C LEU A 242 -1.28 28.15 19.52
N ASP A 243 -2.23 28.93 19.02
CA ASP A 243 -3.65 28.54 18.98
C ASP A 243 -3.82 27.28 18.10
N VAL A 244 -4.72 26.37 18.47
CA VAL A 244 -4.95 25.07 17.81
C VAL A 244 -5.07 25.23 16.30
N TYR A 245 -5.72 26.30 15.86
CA TYR A 245 -5.93 26.64 14.45
C TYR A 245 -4.65 27.05 13.69
N GLU A 246 -3.66 27.63 14.37
CA GLU A 246 -2.36 28.02 13.80
C GLU A 246 -1.42 26.82 13.68
N ILE A 247 -1.41 25.92 14.68
CA ILE A 247 -0.69 24.63 14.64
C ILE A 247 -1.07 23.82 13.38
N TRP A 248 -2.35 23.87 12.97
CA TRP A 248 -2.85 23.20 11.76
C TRP A 248 -2.41 23.84 10.44
N LYS A 249 -2.22 25.16 10.38
CA LYS A 249 -1.78 25.82 9.14
C LYS A 249 -0.34 25.44 8.79
N ASP A 250 0.49 25.19 9.80
CA ASP A 250 1.91 24.88 9.60
C ASP A 250 2.15 23.38 9.39
N THR A 251 1.42 22.50 10.08
CA THR A 251 1.55 21.03 9.93
C THR A 251 1.03 20.46 8.61
N THR A 252 0.33 21.29 7.81
CA THR A 252 -0.26 20.88 6.52
C THR A 252 0.63 21.15 5.31
N SER A 253 1.80 21.74 5.52
CA SER A 253 2.76 22.08 4.47
C SER A 253 3.83 21.00 4.33
N LEU A 254 3.98 20.45 3.12
CA LEU A 254 5.09 19.59 2.74
C LEU A 254 6.07 20.41 1.90
N PHE A 255 7.27 20.59 2.44
CA PHE A 255 8.40 21.21 1.77
C PHE A 255 9.11 20.13 0.95
N LEU A 256 9.33 20.36 -0.35
CA LEU A 256 9.95 19.35 -1.20
C LEU A 256 11.04 19.89 -2.12
N THR A 257 11.95 19.01 -2.49
CA THR A 257 13.00 19.19 -3.48
C THR A 257 12.95 18.02 -4.46
N ILE A 258 13.03 18.32 -5.75
CA ILE A 258 13.14 17.30 -6.81
C ILE A 258 14.57 17.30 -7.35
N TYR A 259 15.15 16.12 -7.43
CA TYR A 259 16.48 15.85 -7.95
C TYR A 259 16.37 15.08 -9.27
N LYS A 260 17.27 15.34 -10.23
CA LYS A 260 17.43 14.52 -11.43
C LYS A 260 18.47 13.46 -11.17
N GLY A 261 18.02 12.34 -10.61
CA GLY A 261 18.86 11.21 -10.23
C GLY A 261 18.16 10.30 -9.24
N LYS A 262 18.95 9.52 -8.50
CA LYS A 262 18.46 8.53 -7.53
C LYS A 262 18.69 8.95 -6.08
N THR A 263 19.50 9.97 -5.86
CA THR A 263 19.97 10.41 -4.54
C THR A 263 19.79 11.92 -4.38
N ASN A 264 19.96 12.40 -3.15
CA ASN A 264 19.91 13.83 -2.85
C ASN A 264 21.24 14.56 -3.11
N GLU A 265 22.26 13.84 -3.57
CA GLU A 265 23.52 14.38 -4.09
C GLU A 265 23.40 14.76 -5.59
N ASP A 266 22.35 14.28 -6.26
CA ASP A 266 22.11 14.55 -7.67
C ASP A 266 21.64 16.01 -7.91
N PRO A 267 21.66 16.52 -9.16
CA PRO A 267 21.29 17.89 -9.44
C PRO A 267 19.84 18.24 -9.07
N VAL A 268 19.66 19.31 -8.29
CA VAL A 268 18.34 19.86 -7.96
C VAL A 268 17.67 20.45 -9.20
N ILE A 269 16.47 19.97 -9.52
CA ILE A 269 15.64 20.45 -10.62
C ILE A 269 14.65 21.52 -10.17
N GLY A 270 14.21 21.47 -8.93
CA GLY A 270 13.31 22.49 -8.38
C GLY A 270 12.91 22.22 -6.95
N GLN A 271 12.31 23.24 -6.35
CA GLN A 271 11.79 23.21 -4.99
C GLN A 271 10.32 23.60 -5.00
N GLY A 272 9.55 23.01 -4.10
CA GLY A 272 8.10 23.10 -4.12
C GLY A 272 7.47 23.02 -2.74
N LEU A 273 6.18 23.31 -2.73
CA LEU A 273 5.36 23.34 -1.52
C LEU A 273 4.01 22.70 -1.85
N LEU A 274 3.69 21.60 -1.17
CA LEU A 274 2.38 20.97 -1.25
C LEU A 274 1.61 21.21 0.05
N TYR A 275 0.29 21.28 -0.08
CA TYR A 275 -0.62 21.49 1.04
C TYR A 275 -1.69 20.40 1.06
N ILE A 276 -2.13 20.06 2.27
CA ILE A 276 -3.37 19.34 2.51
C ILE A 276 -4.37 20.29 3.16
N LYS A 277 -5.60 20.37 2.63
CA LYS A 277 -6.65 21.16 3.29
C LYS A 277 -7.14 20.39 4.51
N LEU A 278 -7.46 21.10 5.59
CA LEU A 278 -7.98 20.51 6.84
C LEU A 278 -9.19 19.57 6.64
N LYS A 279 -10.10 19.91 5.71
CA LYS A 279 -11.23 19.05 5.33
C LYS A 279 -10.80 17.74 4.63
N ASP A 280 -9.66 17.73 3.96
CA ASP A 280 -9.08 16.56 3.30
C ASP A 280 -8.18 15.76 4.27
N PHE A 281 -7.64 16.40 5.31
CA PHE A 281 -6.99 15.71 6.42
C PHE A 281 -7.98 14.87 7.24
N LEU A 282 -9.20 15.34 7.53
CA LEU A 282 -10.21 14.50 8.18
C LEU A 282 -10.58 13.27 7.33
N LYS A 283 -10.50 13.38 6.00
CA LYS A 283 -10.66 12.22 5.10
C LYS A 283 -9.48 11.26 5.20
N LEU A 284 -8.26 11.76 5.42
CA LEU A 284 -7.06 10.93 5.63
C LEU A 284 -7.27 9.97 6.81
N ALA A 285 -7.73 10.48 7.96
CA ALA A 285 -8.04 9.64 9.12
C ALA A 285 -9.08 8.55 8.79
N ALA A 286 -10.08 8.87 7.97
CA ALA A 286 -11.07 7.91 7.51
C ALA A 286 -10.53 6.84 6.54
N THR A 287 -9.32 7.03 5.98
CA THR A 287 -8.64 6.02 5.15
C THR A 287 -7.84 5.00 5.93
N PHE A 288 -7.69 5.18 7.25
CA PHE A 288 -6.88 4.27 8.06
C PHE A 288 -7.54 2.90 8.07
N ARG A 289 -6.78 1.89 7.69
CA ARG A 289 -7.19 0.49 7.72
C ARG A 289 -6.11 -0.32 8.39
N VAL A 290 -6.51 -1.10 9.38
CA VAL A 290 -5.63 -2.06 10.01
C VAL A 290 -5.53 -3.29 9.13
N ARG A 291 -4.29 -3.73 8.86
CA ARG A 291 -3.98 -4.91 8.06
C ARG A 291 -3.57 -6.05 8.97
N ARG A 292 -3.84 -7.28 8.53
CA ARG A 292 -3.43 -8.52 9.22
C ARG A 292 -4.07 -8.74 10.60
N ALA A 293 -5.08 -7.94 10.99
CA ALA A 293 -5.89 -8.19 12.17
C ALA A 293 -6.76 -9.45 11.96
N GLN A 294 -6.74 -10.36 12.94
CA GLN A 294 -7.49 -11.62 12.91
C GLN A 294 -8.94 -11.44 13.35
N ASN A 295 -9.24 -10.34 14.06
CA ASN A 295 -10.58 -10.05 14.57
C ASN A 295 -10.81 -8.54 14.70
N HIS A 296 -12.08 -8.16 14.93
CA HIS A 296 -12.47 -6.76 15.10
C HIS A 296 -11.81 -6.09 16.32
N GLY A 297 -11.49 -6.85 17.37
CA GLY A 297 -10.81 -6.34 18.56
C GLY A 297 -9.37 -5.91 18.26
N GLU A 298 -8.62 -6.74 17.54
CA GLU A 298 -7.27 -6.43 17.05
C GLU A 298 -7.26 -5.25 16.08
N SER A 299 -8.25 -5.19 15.18
CA SER A 299 -8.40 -4.04 14.28
C SER A 299 -8.67 -2.75 15.05
N TYR A 300 -9.51 -2.78 16.09
CA TYR A 300 -9.77 -1.61 16.92
C TYR A 300 -8.54 -1.22 17.73
N TYR A 301 -7.87 -2.18 18.36
CA TYR A 301 -6.66 -1.97 19.15
C TYR A 301 -5.50 -1.41 18.31
N GLY A 302 -5.25 -1.95 17.12
CA GLY A 302 -4.24 -1.43 16.20
C GLY A 302 -4.53 0.01 15.78
N LEU A 303 -5.80 0.30 15.46
CA LEU A 303 -6.22 1.66 15.11
C LEU A 303 -6.07 2.61 16.29
N GLU A 304 -6.45 2.18 17.50
CA GLU A 304 -6.33 2.98 18.72
C GLU A 304 -4.86 3.25 19.08
N MET A 305 -3.98 2.25 19.00
CA MET A 305 -2.54 2.43 19.24
C MET A 305 -1.93 3.42 18.26
N PHE A 306 -2.18 3.24 16.96
CA PHE A 306 -1.65 4.14 15.96
C PHE A 306 -2.27 5.53 16.09
N ALA A 307 -3.58 5.63 16.39
CA ALA A 307 -4.21 6.92 16.64
C ALA A 307 -3.62 7.60 17.87
N LYS A 308 -3.32 6.89 18.97
CA LYS A 308 -2.62 7.46 20.13
C LYS A 308 -1.17 7.85 19.82
N PHE A 309 -0.51 7.21 18.88
CA PHE A 309 0.83 7.62 18.45
C PHE A 309 0.76 8.84 17.52
N PHE A 310 0.02 8.71 16.42
CA PHE A 310 -0.13 9.73 15.38
C PHE A 310 -0.83 10.98 15.89
N PHE A 311 -1.91 10.78 16.66
CA PHE A 311 -2.65 11.86 17.28
C PHE A 311 -2.30 12.07 18.73
N GLY A 312 -1.62 11.23 19.53
CA GLY A 312 -1.31 11.58 20.93
C GLY A 312 -0.49 12.86 21.06
N GLU A 313 0.38 13.11 20.07
CA GLU A 313 1.10 14.38 19.84
C GLU A 313 0.17 15.55 19.40
N LEU A 314 -1.11 15.28 19.15
CA LEU A 314 -2.14 16.20 18.64
C LEU A 314 -3.51 16.11 19.39
N TRP A 315 -3.73 15.14 20.30
CA TRP A 315 -5.05 14.64 20.73
C TRP A 315 -5.51 15.36 22.00
N ASP A 316 -4.56 15.77 22.85
CA ASP A 316 -4.79 16.76 23.90
C ASP A 316 -5.41 18.05 23.34
N THR A 317 -5.21 18.31 22.04
CA THR A 317 -5.62 19.51 21.32
C THR A 317 -6.98 19.35 20.59
N TYR A 318 -7.38 18.13 20.19
CA TYR A 318 -8.62 17.90 19.42
C TYR A 318 -9.82 17.39 20.21
N PHE A 319 -9.58 16.66 21.30
CA PHE A 319 -10.65 15.91 21.97
C PHE A 319 -10.78 16.20 23.47
N LYS A 320 -9.98 17.12 24.02
CA LYS A 320 -10.32 17.80 25.27
C LYS A 320 -11.43 18.82 25.00
N LYS A 321 -12.66 18.39 25.26
CA LYS A 321 -13.73 19.27 25.74
C LYS A 321 -14.10 18.84 27.15
#